data_AF-A0A968WH45-F1
#
_entry.id   AF-A0A968WH45-F1
#
_cell.length_a   1.000
_cell.length_b   1.000
_cell.length_c   1.000
_cell.angle_alpha   90.00
_cell.angle_beta   90.00
_cell.angle_gamma   90.00
#
_symmetry.space_group_name_H-M   'P 1'
#
loop_
_entity.id
_entity.type
_entity.pdbx_description
1 polymer ?
#
loop_
_entity_poly.entity_id
_entity_poly.type
_entity_poly.pdbx_seq_one_letter_code
_entity_poly.pdbx_strand_id
1 'polypeptide(L)'
;RPVQLLFVIMLITGIVLWWPRKKNAAKQRFTVRWNARWRRKNYDLHNVMGFYASWLAIVLALTGLVWGFQWFARGVYGIAGGEKSLIYTDAVSDTTITSSMATPAIDRVWHKMLEEYPEAQALEVHLPEFPTSSIAANANPDRSTYWQTDYRYFDQYTLEELGVDHIYGRMHEAGAADKLMRMNYDIHVGAIIGLPGKVLAFCISLLVASLPVTGFMIWWGRNKKEKKAPTLKHKKAAALADA
;
A
#
# COMPACT_ATOMS: atom_id res chain seq x y z
N ARG A 1 -6.86 -9.95 -7.50
CA ARG A 1 -6.02 -10.39 -6.36
C ARG A 1 -4.64 -10.95 -6.76
N PRO A 2 -4.46 -11.85 -7.76
CA PRO A 2 -3.15 -12.48 -8.00
C PRO A 2 -2.04 -11.53 -8.51
N VAL A 3 -2.42 -10.44 -9.19
CA VAL A 3 -1.47 -9.46 -9.76
C VAL A 3 -0.53 -8.88 -8.70
N GLN A 4 -1.04 -8.55 -7.50
CA GLN A 4 -0.24 -7.97 -6.42
C GLN A 4 0.81 -8.94 -5.90
N LEU A 5 0.46 -10.22 -5.78
CA LEU A 5 1.38 -11.27 -5.33
C LEU A 5 2.50 -11.47 -6.35
N LEU A 6 2.14 -11.54 -7.64
CA LEU A 6 3.11 -11.60 -8.74
C LEU A 6 4.01 -10.36 -8.75
N PHE A 7 3.46 -9.17 -8.48
CA PHE A 7 4.22 -7.94 -8.42
C PHE A 7 5.29 -7.97 -7.30
N VAL A 8 4.94 -8.45 -6.10
CA VAL A 8 5.93 -8.64 -5.01
C VAL A 8 7.03 -9.61 -5.43
N ILE A 9 6.69 -10.74 -6.04
CA ILE A 9 7.68 -11.72 -6.53
C ILE A 9 8.58 -11.09 -7.60
N MET A 10 8.02 -10.31 -8.53
CA MET A 10 8.78 -9.59 -9.55
C MET A 10 9.72 -8.54 -8.94
N LEU A 11 9.30 -7.81 -7.90
CA LEU A 11 10.15 -6.85 -7.21
C LEU A 11 11.33 -7.53 -6.51
N ILE A 12 11.07 -8.60 -5.75
CA ILE A 12 12.11 -9.37 -5.05
C ILE A 12 13.10 -9.96 -6.06
N THR A 13 12.60 -10.63 -7.11
CA THR A 13 13.46 -11.22 -8.14
C THR A 13 14.24 -10.15 -8.92
N GLY A 14 13.63 -8.98 -9.18
CA GLY A 14 14.28 -7.83 -9.79
C GLY A 14 15.47 -7.32 -8.97
N ILE A 15 15.31 -7.17 -7.65
CA ILE A 15 16.39 -6.75 -6.74
C ILE A 15 17.51 -7.80 -6.71
N VAL A 16 17.16 -9.08 -6.61
CA VAL A 16 18.13 -10.19 -6.60
C VAL A 16 18.96 -10.21 -7.90
N LEU A 17 18.32 -10.05 -9.06
CA LEU A 17 19.00 -10.00 -10.37
C LEU A 17 19.84 -8.71 -10.54
N TRP A 18 19.38 -7.61 -9.94
CA TRP A 18 20.09 -6.34 -9.95
C TRP A 18 21.35 -6.36 -9.07
N TRP A 19 21.50 -7.28 -8.13
CA TRP A 19 22.70 -7.35 -7.29
C TRP A 19 23.97 -7.66 -8.10
N PRO A 20 25.03 -6.81 -8.03
CA PRO A 20 26.23 -6.99 -8.84
C PRO A 20 27.12 -8.13 -8.31
N ARG A 21 27.37 -9.15 -9.14
CA ARG A 21 28.32 -10.24 -8.83
C ARG A 21 29.80 -9.83 -8.89
N LYS A 22 30.13 -8.68 -9.49
CA LYS A 22 31.51 -8.17 -9.66
C LYS A 22 31.58 -6.68 -9.31
N LYS A 23 32.61 -6.25 -8.57
CA LYS A 23 32.78 -4.85 -8.09
C LYS A 23 32.75 -3.80 -9.22
N ASN A 24 33.35 -4.10 -10.38
CA ASN A 24 33.37 -3.17 -11.52
C ASN A 24 31.99 -2.97 -12.17
N ALA A 25 31.08 -3.95 -12.04
CA ALA A 25 29.72 -3.83 -12.53
C ALA A 25 28.85 -2.97 -11.62
N ALA A 26 29.20 -2.85 -10.32
CA ALA A 26 28.44 -2.06 -9.36
C ALA A 26 28.45 -0.57 -9.73
N LYS A 27 29.61 0.04 -10.01
CA LYS A 27 29.71 1.47 -10.36
C LYS A 27 28.83 1.88 -11.56
N GLN A 28 28.61 0.97 -12.50
CA GLN A 28 27.75 1.21 -13.68
C GLN A 28 26.26 1.03 -13.41
N ARG A 29 25.86 0.37 -12.30
CA ARG A 29 24.46 0.11 -11.95
C ARG A 29 23.81 1.22 -11.11
N PHE A 30 24.62 2.11 -10.52
CA PHE A 30 24.18 3.25 -9.72
C PHE A 30 24.25 4.60 -10.45
N THR A 31 24.70 4.63 -11.71
CA THR A 31 24.93 5.88 -12.45
C THR A 31 24.27 5.85 -13.81
N VAL A 32 23.63 6.95 -14.20
CA VAL A 32 23.01 7.12 -15.52
C VAL A 32 24.00 7.79 -16.46
N ARG A 33 24.31 7.15 -17.60
CA ARG A 33 25.15 7.75 -18.64
C ARG A 33 24.31 8.61 -19.58
N TRP A 34 24.30 9.91 -19.35
CA TRP A 34 23.49 10.87 -20.13
C TRP A 34 23.99 11.06 -21.57
N ASN A 35 25.29 10.90 -21.82
CA ASN A 35 25.92 11.01 -23.14
C ASN A 35 25.90 9.70 -23.95
N ALA A 36 25.04 8.75 -23.59
CA ALA A 36 24.91 7.47 -24.28
C ALA A 36 23.75 7.43 -25.28
N ARG A 37 23.79 6.50 -26.25
CA ARG A 37 22.67 6.21 -27.16
C ARG A 37 21.39 5.92 -26.36
N TRP A 38 20.23 6.29 -26.91
CA TRP A 38 18.91 6.16 -26.26
C TRP A 38 18.68 4.79 -25.59
N ARG A 39 19.04 3.68 -26.26
CA ARG A 39 18.89 2.33 -25.68
C ARG A 39 19.68 2.12 -24.39
N ARG A 40 20.91 2.65 -24.33
CA ARG A 40 21.76 2.56 -23.14
C ARG A 40 21.23 3.47 -22.03
N LYS A 41 20.78 4.67 -22.39
CA LYS A 41 20.12 5.61 -21.47
C LYS A 41 18.88 4.97 -20.83
N ASN A 42 17.98 4.38 -21.62
CA ASN A 42 16.80 3.66 -21.12
C ASN A 42 17.16 2.48 -20.20
N TYR A 43 18.18 1.69 -20.57
CA TYR A 43 18.68 0.60 -19.71
C TYR A 43 19.23 1.11 -18.36
N ASP A 44 20.02 2.19 -18.38
CA ASP A 44 20.58 2.77 -17.16
C ASP A 44 19.47 3.41 -16.30
N LEU A 45 18.51 4.12 -16.89
CA LEU A 45 17.33 4.68 -16.21
C LEU A 45 16.48 3.58 -15.56
N HIS A 46 16.13 2.53 -16.30
CA HIS A 46 15.34 1.41 -15.76
C HIS A 46 16.05 0.74 -14.57
N ASN A 47 17.36 0.51 -14.66
CA ASN A 47 18.10 -0.12 -13.56
C ASN A 47 18.24 0.78 -12.34
N VAL A 48 18.58 2.05 -12.53
CA VAL A 48 18.83 2.97 -11.41
C VAL A 48 17.52 3.35 -10.74
N MET A 49 16.52 3.82 -11.51
CA MET A 49 15.22 4.19 -10.95
C MET A 49 14.47 2.97 -10.43
N GLY A 50 14.52 1.84 -11.13
CA GLY A 50 13.91 0.60 -10.67
C GLY A 50 14.47 0.13 -9.33
N PHE A 51 15.78 0.22 -9.11
CA PHE A 51 16.38 -0.11 -7.83
C PHE A 51 15.89 0.79 -6.69
N TYR A 52 15.98 2.11 -6.84
CA TYR A 52 15.52 3.03 -5.78
C TYR A 52 14.01 2.95 -5.55
N ALA A 53 13.22 2.87 -6.61
CA ALA A 53 11.77 2.73 -6.50
C ALA A 53 11.37 1.38 -5.88
N SER A 54 12.13 0.31 -6.09
CA SER A 54 11.75 -1.03 -5.62
C SER A 54 11.60 -1.14 -4.10
N TRP A 55 12.42 -0.42 -3.32
CA TRP A 55 12.32 -0.43 -1.85
C TRP A 55 10.99 0.13 -1.36
N LEU A 56 10.60 1.29 -1.89
CA LEU A 56 9.30 1.89 -1.56
C LEU A 56 8.14 1.12 -2.18
N ALA A 57 8.31 0.61 -3.40
CA ALA A 57 7.31 -0.22 -4.06
C ALA A 57 7.03 -1.52 -3.30
N ILE A 58 8.02 -2.12 -2.63
CA ILE A 58 7.81 -3.29 -1.76
C ILE A 58 6.89 -2.92 -0.59
N VAL A 59 7.13 -1.79 0.08
CA VAL A 59 6.27 -1.34 1.20
C VAL A 59 4.83 -1.14 0.72
N LEU A 60 4.64 -0.45 -0.41
CA LEU A 60 3.32 -0.26 -1.01
C LEU A 60 2.70 -1.59 -1.44
N ALA A 61 3.50 -2.51 -1.98
CA ALA A 61 3.01 -3.79 -2.43
C ALA A 61 2.52 -4.67 -1.27
N LEU A 62 3.31 -4.75 -0.18
CA LEU A 62 2.99 -5.50 1.02
C LEU A 62 1.77 -4.92 1.75
N THR A 63 1.68 -3.60 1.92
CA THR A 63 0.49 -2.96 2.51
C THR A 63 -0.77 -3.18 1.67
N GLY A 64 -0.65 -3.24 0.33
CA GLY A 64 -1.76 -3.61 -0.55
C GLY A 64 -2.16 -5.09 -0.45
N LEU A 65 -1.23 -5.99 -0.11
CA LEU A 65 -1.56 -7.42 0.12
C LEU A 65 -2.46 -7.61 1.34
N VAL A 66 -2.37 -6.75 2.36
CA VAL A 66 -3.21 -6.79 3.57
C VAL A 66 -4.70 -6.71 3.19
N TRP A 67 -5.09 -5.90 2.21
CA TRP A 67 -6.49 -5.88 1.75
C TRP A 67 -6.84 -7.00 0.78
N GLY A 68 -5.87 -7.40 -0.05
CA GLY A 68 -6.10 -8.40 -1.08
C GLY A 68 -6.22 -9.83 -0.55
N PHE A 69 -5.56 -10.15 0.57
CA PHE A 69 -5.36 -11.52 1.04
C PHE A 69 -5.53 -11.63 2.56
N GLN A 70 -6.65 -12.22 2.97
CA GLN A 70 -6.99 -12.42 4.39
C GLN A 70 -5.94 -13.21 5.17
N TRP A 71 -5.34 -14.25 4.55
CA TRP A 71 -4.25 -15.01 5.19
C TRP A 71 -3.02 -14.14 5.46
N PHE A 72 -2.71 -13.20 4.55
CA PHE A 72 -1.57 -12.31 4.68
C PHE A 72 -1.85 -11.27 5.77
N ALA A 73 -3.03 -10.67 5.76
CA ALA A 73 -3.47 -9.73 6.80
C ALA A 73 -3.40 -10.36 8.20
N ARG A 74 -3.97 -11.56 8.37
CA ARG A 74 -3.92 -12.31 9.64
C ARG A 74 -2.49 -12.67 10.04
N GLY A 75 -1.65 -13.02 9.08
CA GLY A 75 -0.22 -13.29 9.34
C GLY A 75 0.50 -12.04 9.87
N VAL A 76 0.33 -10.89 9.21
CA VAL A 76 0.94 -9.62 9.67
C VAL A 76 0.40 -9.22 11.04
N TYR A 77 -0.92 -9.32 11.24
CA TYR A 77 -1.56 -8.99 12.52
C TYR A 77 -1.11 -9.92 13.66
N GLY A 78 -1.07 -11.24 13.42
CA GLY A 78 -0.61 -12.22 14.40
C GLY A 78 0.87 -12.06 14.76
N ILE A 79 1.75 -11.78 13.79
CA ILE A 79 3.16 -11.47 14.06
C ILE A 79 3.31 -10.20 14.90
N ALA A 80 2.42 -9.22 14.71
CA ALA A 80 2.38 -8.00 15.50
C ALA A 80 1.79 -8.18 16.92
N GLY A 81 1.35 -9.40 17.27
CA GLY A 81 0.75 -9.72 18.56
C GLY A 81 -0.76 -9.42 18.65
N GLY A 82 -1.46 -9.38 17.52
CA GLY A 82 -2.89 -9.11 17.46
C GLY A 82 -3.74 -10.36 17.68
N GLU A 83 -4.84 -10.19 18.43
CA GLU A 83 -5.76 -11.27 18.81
C GLU A 83 -7.22 -11.05 18.36
N LYS A 84 -7.59 -9.81 17.99
CA LYS A 84 -8.95 -9.44 17.58
C LYS A 84 -9.28 -9.88 16.15
N SER A 85 -10.55 -9.83 15.79
CA SER A 85 -10.98 -10.00 14.40
C SER A 85 -10.52 -8.83 13.51
N LEU A 86 -10.01 -9.15 12.32
CA LEU A 86 -9.78 -8.18 11.23
C LEU A 86 -11.03 -7.97 10.36
N ILE A 87 -12.05 -8.80 10.55
CA ILE A 87 -13.32 -8.71 9.84
C ILE A 87 -14.22 -7.80 10.67
N TYR A 88 -14.72 -6.76 10.03
CA TYR A 88 -15.73 -5.87 10.59
C TYR A 88 -17.06 -6.63 10.74
N THR A 89 -17.70 -6.47 11.89
CA THR A 89 -19.02 -7.04 12.19
C THR A 89 -19.81 -6.03 13.02
N ASP A 90 -21.06 -5.76 12.64
CA ASP A 90 -21.88 -4.84 13.43
C ASP A 90 -22.20 -5.40 14.81
N ALA A 91 -22.18 -4.52 15.82
CA ALA A 91 -22.73 -4.87 17.13
C ALA A 91 -24.25 -5.01 17.01
N VAL A 92 -24.81 -5.99 17.71
CA VAL A 92 -26.22 -6.37 17.62
C VAL A 92 -27.03 -5.66 18.70
N SER A 93 -28.08 -4.94 18.31
CA SER A 93 -29.02 -4.31 19.26
C SER A 93 -30.09 -5.29 19.74
N ASP A 94 -30.58 -5.05 20.95
CA ASP A 94 -31.63 -5.84 21.57
C ASP A 94 -33.03 -5.42 21.08
N THR A 95 -33.51 -6.12 20.05
CA THR A 95 -34.85 -5.91 19.48
C THR A 95 -36.01 -6.22 20.42
N THR A 96 -35.77 -6.84 21.58
CA THR A 96 -36.83 -7.14 22.56
C THR A 96 -37.22 -5.90 23.37
N ILE A 97 -36.39 -4.85 23.32
CA ILE A 97 -36.62 -3.60 24.04
C ILE A 97 -37.34 -2.62 23.12
N THR A 98 -38.47 -2.08 23.60
CA THR A 98 -39.16 -0.99 22.91
C THR A 98 -38.67 0.35 23.45
N SER A 99 -38.14 1.18 22.58
CA SER A 99 -37.74 2.53 22.94
C SER A 99 -38.96 3.44 23.13
N SER A 100 -39.04 4.13 24.26
CA SER A 100 -40.04 5.18 24.54
C SER A 100 -39.43 6.59 24.47
N MET A 101 -38.32 6.75 23.75
CA MET A 101 -37.59 8.00 23.67
C MET A 101 -38.37 9.06 22.87
N ALA A 102 -38.52 10.26 23.45
CA ALA A 102 -39.17 11.40 22.77
C ALA A 102 -38.33 11.96 21.60
N THR A 103 -37.01 11.85 21.70
CA THR A 103 -36.04 12.25 20.65
C THR A 103 -35.48 11.00 19.99
N PRO A 104 -35.27 10.98 18.66
CA PRO A 104 -34.63 9.87 17.98
C PRO A 104 -33.29 9.47 18.62
N ALA A 105 -33.05 8.17 18.72
CA ALA A 105 -31.85 7.58 19.28
C ALA A 105 -30.57 8.16 18.65
N ILE A 106 -30.58 8.35 17.33
CA ILE A 106 -29.45 8.87 16.56
C ILE A 106 -29.09 10.31 16.93
N ASP A 107 -30.08 11.19 17.16
CA ASP A 107 -29.83 12.58 17.54
C ASP A 107 -29.17 12.65 18.93
N ARG A 108 -29.57 11.74 19.82
CA ARG A 108 -28.95 11.63 21.16
C ARG A 108 -27.50 11.16 21.06
N VAL A 109 -27.22 10.16 20.21
CA VAL A 109 -25.84 9.73 19.94
C VAL A 109 -25.04 10.86 19.31
N TRP A 110 -25.60 11.61 18.37
CA TRP A 110 -24.96 12.77 17.75
C TRP A 110 -24.54 13.82 18.78
N HIS A 111 -25.47 14.23 19.66
CA HIS A 111 -25.16 15.19 20.72
C HIS A 111 -24.13 14.66 21.72
N LYS A 112 -24.26 13.39 22.12
CA LYS A 112 -23.29 12.73 22.99
C LYS A 112 -21.88 12.72 22.38
N MET A 113 -21.77 12.39 21.09
CA MET A 113 -20.50 12.37 20.38
C MET A 113 -19.91 13.78 20.23
N LEU A 114 -20.73 14.82 20.01
CA LEU A 114 -20.27 16.22 20.00
C LEU A 114 -19.71 16.66 21.35
N GLU A 115 -20.36 16.26 22.45
CA GLU A 115 -19.93 16.59 23.81
C GLU A 115 -18.64 15.85 24.22
N GLU A 116 -18.53 14.57 23.87
CA GLU A 116 -17.38 13.74 24.24
C GLU A 116 -16.15 13.96 23.34
N TYR A 117 -16.34 14.41 22.10
CA TYR A 117 -15.26 14.66 21.13
C TYR A 117 -15.26 16.10 20.59
N PRO A 118 -15.10 17.13 21.45
CA PRO A 118 -15.16 18.53 21.01
C PRO A 118 -14.03 18.91 20.03
N GLU A 119 -12.90 18.21 20.09
CA GLU A 119 -11.73 18.43 19.24
C GLU A 119 -11.72 17.54 17.98
N ALA A 120 -12.73 16.69 17.76
CA ALA A 120 -12.78 15.86 16.57
C ALA A 120 -12.95 16.72 15.32
N GLN A 121 -12.07 16.54 14.34
CA GLN A 121 -12.21 17.23 13.07
C GLN A 121 -13.28 16.57 12.20
N ALA A 122 -13.46 15.25 12.27
CA ALA A 122 -14.54 14.55 11.60
C ALA A 122 -15.36 13.74 12.61
N LEU A 123 -16.68 13.91 12.55
CA LEU A 123 -17.64 13.19 13.35
C LEU A 123 -18.72 12.64 12.42
N GLU A 124 -18.99 11.35 12.53
CA GLU A 124 -19.99 10.67 11.72
C GLU A 124 -20.87 9.82 12.63
N VAL A 125 -22.17 9.80 12.37
CA VAL A 125 -23.11 8.88 13.00
C VAL A 125 -23.91 8.22 11.89
N HIS A 126 -23.88 6.90 11.88
CA HIS A 126 -24.48 6.07 10.84
C HIS A 126 -25.86 5.61 11.29
N LEU A 127 -26.82 5.75 10.38
CA LEU A 127 -28.17 5.26 10.60
C LEU A 127 -28.17 3.72 10.62
N PRO A 128 -28.82 3.08 11.60
CA PRO A 128 -28.95 1.64 11.59
C PRO A 128 -29.83 1.20 10.42
N GLU A 129 -29.36 0.24 9.63
CA GLU A 129 -30.09 -0.27 8.46
C GLU A 129 -31.22 -1.24 8.83
N PHE A 130 -31.03 -2.01 9.90
CA PHE A 130 -31.96 -3.05 10.35
C PHE A 130 -32.29 -2.90 11.84
N PRO A 131 -33.41 -3.45 12.35
CA PRO A 131 -33.74 -3.42 13.78
C PRO A 131 -32.64 -4.01 14.68
N THR A 132 -31.86 -4.95 14.17
CA THR A 132 -30.76 -5.61 14.90
C THR A 132 -29.43 -4.87 14.78
N SER A 133 -29.28 -3.89 13.89
CA SER A 133 -28.03 -3.13 13.73
C SER A 133 -27.73 -2.32 14.99
N SER A 134 -26.55 -1.75 15.15
CA SER A 134 -26.29 -0.73 16.18
C SER A 134 -26.18 0.64 15.52
N ILE A 135 -26.29 1.70 16.30
CA ILE A 135 -25.92 3.04 15.85
C ILE A 135 -24.40 3.13 15.94
N ALA A 136 -23.72 3.12 14.78
CA ALA A 136 -22.29 3.29 14.72
C ALA A 136 -21.92 4.78 14.68
N ALA A 137 -20.94 5.18 15.46
CA ALA A 137 -20.48 6.55 15.63
C ALA A 137 -18.96 6.60 15.55
N ASN A 138 -18.45 7.47 14.69
CA ASN A 138 -17.02 7.62 14.43
C ASN A 138 -16.57 9.02 14.83
N ALA A 139 -15.48 9.12 15.59
CA ALA A 139 -14.82 10.39 15.87
C ALA A 139 -13.36 10.32 15.45
N ASN A 140 -12.95 11.21 14.56
CA ASN A 140 -11.57 11.27 14.07
C ASN A 140 -10.94 12.64 14.39
N PRO A 141 -9.84 12.67 15.18
CA PRO A 141 -9.15 13.90 15.51
C PRO A 141 -8.45 14.55 14.30
N ASP A 142 -8.18 13.82 13.22
CA ASP A 142 -7.43 14.32 12.07
C ASP A 142 -8.05 13.87 10.74
N ARG A 143 -8.61 14.81 9.97
CA ARG A 143 -9.21 14.53 8.65
C ARG A 143 -8.22 13.99 7.61
N SER A 144 -6.92 14.12 7.85
CA SER A 144 -5.89 13.72 6.88
C SER A 144 -5.56 12.23 6.91
N THR A 145 -5.91 11.54 8.01
CA THR A 145 -5.64 10.11 8.26
C THR A 145 -6.88 9.41 8.81
N TYR A 146 -6.88 8.08 8.86
CA TYR A 146 -8.02 7.29 9.39
C TYR A 146 -7.66 6.42 10.59
N TRP A 147 -6.36 6.18 10.82
CA TRP A 147 -5.94 5.22 11.84
C TRP A 147 -6.29 5.59 13.28
N GLN A 148 -6.54 6.88 13.52
CA GLN A 148 -6.91 7.44 14.83
C GLN A 148 -8.42 7.50 15.07
N THR A 149 -9.23 7.10 14.09
CA THR A 149 -10.69 7.10 14.24
C THR A 149 -11.08 6.21 15.42
N ASP A 150 -11.85 6.81 16.31
CA ASP A 150 -12.51 6.16 17.43
C ASP A 150 -13.88 5.67 16.96
N TYR A 151 -14.12 4.37 17.06
CA TYR A 151 -15.34 3.71 16.59
C TYR A 151 -16.15 3.26 17.80
N ARG A 152 -17.38 3.74 17.90
CA ARG A 152 -18.30 3.45 18.99
C ARG A 152 -19.61 2.91 18.42
N TYR A 153 -20.22 1.99 19.16
CA TYR A 153 -21.45 1.34 18.77
C TYR A 153 -22.44 1.50 19.90
N PHE A 154 -23.66 1.90 19.60
CA PHE A 154 -24.71 2.07 20.59
C PHE A 154 -25.91 1.23 20.23
N ASP A 155 -26.52 0.61 21.23
CA ASP A 155 -27.80 -0.05 21.07
C ASP A 155 -28.86 0.97 20.64
N GLN A 156 -29.65 0.63 19.63
CA GLN A 156 -30.66 1.54 19.07
C GLN A 156 -31.77 1.92 20.05
N TYR A 157 -32.07 1.04 20.99
CA TYR A 157 -33.23 1.12 21.87
C TYR A 157 -32.85 1.61 23.26
N THR A 158 -31.70 1.17 23.80
CA THR A 158 -31.23 1.55 25.14
C THR A 158 -30.21 2.70 25.13
N LEU A 159 -29.53 2.93 24.01
CA LEU A 159 -28.35 3.81 23.88
C LEU A 159 -27.15 3.39 24.74
N GLU A 160 -27.16 2.18 25.28
CA GLU A 160 -25.99 1.61 25.92
C GLU A 160 -24.90 1.35 24.89
N GLU A 161 -23.64 1.55 25.29
CA GLU A 161 -22.52 1.35 24.40
C GLU A 161 -22.17 -0.14 24.31
N LEU A 162 -22.05 -0.63 23.09
CA LEU A 162 -21.78 -2.02 22.76
C LEU A 162 -20.29 -2.19 22.42
N GLY A 163 -19.66 -3.19 23.03
CA GLY A 163 -18.31 -3.61 22.69
C GLY A 163 -18.27 -4.43 21.40
N VAL A 164 -17.12 -4.40 20.73
CA VAL A 164 -16.86 -5.20 19.52
C VAL A 164 -15.54 -5.98 19.64
N ASP A 165 -15.49 -7.17 19.06
CA ASP A 165 -14.30 -8.05 19.05
C ASP A 165 -13.47 -7.92 17.76
N HIS A 166 -13.48 -6.74 17.14
CA HIS A 166 -12.66 -6.44 15.97
C HIS A 166 -11.80 -5.20 16.16
N ILE A 167 -10.85 -5.02 15.27
CA ILE A 167 -9.88 -3.92 15.34
C ILE A 167 -10.50 -2.52 15.18
N TYR A 168 -11.80 -2.36 15.00
CA TYR A 168 -12.48 -1.06 14.82
C TYR A 168 -13.41 -0.77 16.00
N GLY A 169 -12.90 -0.88 17.22
CA GLY A 169 -13.55 -0.36 18.44
C GLY A 169 -12.84 0.88 18.96
N ARG A 170 -12.86 1.06 20.28
CA ARG A 170 -12.30 2.25 20.90
C ARG A 170 -10.80 2.43 20.64
N MET A 171 -10.39 3.65 20.30
CA MET A 171 -8.99 3.94 19.92
C MET A 171 -8.01 3.77 21.09
N HIS A 172 -8.44 4.04 22.33
CA HIS A 172 -7.61 3.85 23.52
C HIS A 172 -7.43 2.37 23.91
N GLU A 173 -8.36 1.50 23.52
CA GLU A 173 -8.31 0.04 23.73
C GLU A 173 -7.57 -0.67 22.60
N ALA A 174 -7.15 0.07 21.55
CA ALA A 174 -6.43 -0.49 20.43
C ALA A 174 -4.97 -0.77 20.80
N GLY A 175 -4.58 -2.05 20.72
CA GLY A 175 -3.20 -2.47 20.91
C GLY A 175 -2.28 -2.01 19.77
N ALA A 176 -0.98 -2.27 19.91
CA ALA A 176 0.00 -1.92 18.86
C ALA A 176 -0.31 -2.60 17.52
N ALA A 177 -0.72 -3.86 17.55
CA ALA A 177 -1.15 -4.62 16.37
C ALA A 177 -2.38 -4.00 15.69
N ASP A 178 -3.38 -3.59 16.48
CA ASP A 178 -4.60 -2.95 16.00
C ASP A 178 -4.27 -1.64 15.29
N LYS A 179 -3.45 -0.80 15.94
CA LYS A 179 -2.97 0.46 15.37
C LYS A 179 -2.19 0.23 14.08
N LEU A 180 -1.33 -0.79 14.02
CA LEU A 180 -0.62 -1.15 12.79
C LEU A 180 -1.58 -1.48 11.64
N MET A 181 -2.63 -2.26 11.90
CA MET A 181 -3.62 -2.61 10.88
C MET A 181 -4.46 -1.41 10.46
N ARG A 182 -4.88 -0.56 11.40
CA ARG A 182 -5.58 0.70 11.12
C ARG A 182 -4.72 1.66 10.29
N MET A 183 -3.42 1.75 10.58
CA MET A 183 -2.45 2.56 9.82
C MET A 183 -2.14 2.03 8.43
N ASN A 184 -2.48 0.77 8.12
CA ASN A 184 -2.11 0.17 6.83
C ASN A 184 -2.61 1.01 5.65
N TYR A 185 -3.82 1.58 5.73
CA TYR A 185 -4.34 2.49 4.71
C TYR A 185 -3.48 3.74 4.56
N ASP A 186 -3.23 4.42 5.68
CA ASP A 186 -2.50 5.68 5.69
C ASP A 186 -1.03 5.50 5.25
N ILE A 187 -0.42 4.36 5.54
CA ILE A 187 0.91 4.00 5.03
C ILE A 187 0.84 3.74 3.52
N HIS A 188 -0.15 2.98 3.05
CA HIS A 188 -0.28 2.62 1.64
C HIS A 188 -0.47 3.83 0.73
N VAL A 189 -1.25 4.83 1.15
CA VAL A 189 -1.47 6.05 0.36
C VAL A 189 -0.44 7.15 0.67
N GLY A 190 0.45 6.92 1.64
CA GLY A 190 1.42 7.91 2.10
C GLY A 190 0.83 9.04 2.96
N ALA A 191 -0.42 8.91 3.41
CA ALA A 191 -1.08 9.88 4.28
C ALA A 191 -0.45 9.97 5.69
N ILE A 192 0.24 8.91 6.14
CA ILE A 192 0.82 8.85 7.49
C ILE A 192 1.84 9.97 7.80
N ILE A 193 2.49 10.53 6.77
CA ILE A 193 3.37 11.71 6.88
C ILE A 193 2.78 12.94 6.18
N GLY A 194 1.46 12.96 5.96
CA GLY A 194 0.73 14.04 5.32
C GLY A 194 1.01 14.20 3.82
N LEU A 195 0.97 15.45 3.34
CA LEU A 195 1.13 15.77 1.92
C LEU A 195 2.48 15.29 1.33
N PRO A 196 3.64 15.44 2.00
CA PRO A 196 4.91 14.92 1.48
C PRO A 196 4.88 13.43 1.14
N GLY A 197 4.20 12.61 1.97
CA GLY A 197 4.10 11.17 1.73
C GLY A 197 3.17 10.83 0.58
N LYS A 198 2.05 11.55 0.44
CA LYS A 198 1.15 11.41 -0.72
C LYS A 198 1.88 11.74 -2.02
N VAL A 199 2.68 12.82 -2.03
CA VAL A 199 3.52 13.19 -3.19
C VAL A 199 4.57 12.12 -3.47
N LEU A 200 5.23 11.58 -2.43
CA LEU A 200 6.19 10.49 -2.60
C LEU A 200 5.52 9.24 -3.19
N ALA A 201 4.39 8.81 -2.64
CA ALA A 201 3.63 7.65 -3.12
C ALA A 201 3.18 7.84 -4.58
N PHE A 202 2.76 9.05 -4.96
CA PHE A 202 2.45 9.41 -6.34
C PHE A 202 3.65 9.29 -7.27
N CYS A 203 4.79 9.89 -6.91
CA CYS A 203 6.02 9.82 -7.71
C CYS A 203 6.52 8.38 -7.86
N ILE A 204 6.48 7.58 -6.79
CA ILE A 204 6.88 6.16 -6.84
C ILE A 204 5.92 5.36 -7.71
N SER A 205 4.62 5.61 -7.63
CA SER A 205 3.62 4.96 -8.49
C SER A 205 3.88 5.25 -9.96
N LEU A 206 4.23 6.50 -10.33
CA LEU A 206 4.63 6.86 -11.70
C LEU A 206 5.89 6.13 -12.16
N LEU A 207 6.92 6.07 -11.30
CA LEU A 207 8.15 5.34 -11.61
C LEU A 207 7.87 3.85 -11.82
N VAL A 208 7.11 3.22 -10.93
CA VAL A 208 6.71 1.82 -11.05
C VAL A 208 5.90 1.57 -12.32
N ALA A 209 4.94 2.44 -12.65
CA ALA A 209 4.15 2.34 -13.88
C ALA A 209 5.02 2.46 -15.15
N SER A 210 6.14 3.17 -15.09
CA SER A 210 7.09 3.28 -16.20
C SER A 210 7.98 2.04 -16.37
N LEU A 211 8.14 1.18 -15.35
CA LEU A 211 9.06 0.03 -15.40
C LEU A 211 8.65 -1.02 -16.43
N PRO A 212 7.37 -1.43 -16.57
CA PRO A 212 6.95 -2.35 -17.64
C PRO A 212 7.27 -1.80 -19.04
N VAL A 213 7.03 -0.51 -19.28
CA VAL A 213 7.29 0.14 -20.58
C VAL A 213 8.78 0.16 -20.88
N THR A 214 9.59 0.65 -19.94
CA THR A 214 11.04 0.74 -20.10
C THR A 214 11.68 -0.65 -20.21
N GLY A 215 11.16 -1.65 -19.50
CA GLY A 215 11.55 -3.06 -19.61
C GLY A 215 11.20 -3.69 -20.96
N PHE A 216 9.99 -3.43 -21.47
CA PHE A 216 9.58 -3.87 -22.80
C PHE A 216 10.47 -3.28 -23.91
N MET A 217 10.82 -1.99 -23.80
CA MET A 217 11.74 -1.34 -24.73
C MET A 217 13.15 -1.98 -24.72
N ILE A 218 13.64 -2.42 -23.55
CA ILE A 218 14.90 -3.17 -23.45
C ILE A 218 14.77 -4.52 -24.15
N TRP A 219 13.67 -5.24 -23.93
CA TRP A 219 13.41 -6.54 -24.54
C TRP A 219 13.33 -6.46 -26.07
N TRP A 220 12.55 -5.52 -26.61
CA TRP A 220 12.41 -5.30 -28.06
C TRP A 220 13.76 -5.01 -28.76
N GLY A 221 14.65 -4.30 -28.06
CA GLY A 221 15.98 -3.97 -28.56
C GLY A 221 16.97 -5.14 -28.64
N ARG A 222 16.70 -6.30 -28.00
CA ARG A 222 17.65 -7.42 -27.89
C ARG A 222 17.83 -8.22 -29.19
N ASN A 223 16.84 -8.25 -30.08
CA ASN A 223 16.87 -9.07 -31.30
C ASN A 223 17.49 -8.37 -32.53
N LYS A 224 17.91 -7.11 -32.40
CA LYS A 224 18.66 -6.41 -33.46
C LYS A 224 20.15 -6.40 -33.15
N LYS A 225 20.80 -7.57 -33.19
CA LYS A 225 22.25 -7.64 -33.37
C LYS A 225 22.50 -7.50 -34.88
N GLU A 226 22.94 -6.33 -35.33
CA GLU A 226 23.60 -6.25 -36.63
C GLU A 226 24.76 -7.26 -36.62
N LYS A 227 24.71 -8.22 -37.55
CA LYS A 227 25.86 -9.06 -37.85
C LYS A 227 26.98 -8.09 -38.23
N LYS A 228 27.97 -7.91 -37.35
CA LYS A 228 29.18 -7.18 -37.73
C LYS A 228 29.77 -7.92 -38.93
N ALA A 229 29.74 -7.31 -40.10
CA ALA A 229 30.46 -7.81 -41.25
C ALA A 229 31.94 -8.00 -40.83
N PRO A 230 32.58 -9.12 -41.20
CA PRO A 230 33.96 -9.37 -40.81
C PRO A 230 34.82 -8.19 -41.26
N THR A 231 35.50 -7.57 -40.30
CA THR A 231 36.41 -6.45 -40.54
C THR A 231 37.46 -6.86 -41.56
N LEU A 232 37.62 -6.05 -42.61
CA LEU A 232 38.55 -6.19 -43.75
C LEU A 232 40.03 -6.46 -43.39
N LYS A 233 40.40 -6.41 -42.10
CA LYS A 233 41.75 -6.77 -41.64
C LYS A 233 42.13 -8.24 -41.86
N HIS A 234 41.17 -9.16 -42.03
CA HIS A 234 41.49 -10.56 -42.37
C HIS A 234 41.76 -10.82 -43.86
N LYS A 235 41.41 -9.91 -44.78
CA LYS A 235 41.66 -10.13 -46.22
C LYS A 235 43.12 -9.88 -46.62
N LYS A 236 43.85 -9.00 -45.91
CA LYS A 236 45.27 -8.76 -46.19
C LYS A 236 46.19 -9.89 -45.71
N ALA A 237 45.83 -10.61 -44.65
CA ALA A 237 46.63 -11.73 -44.17
C ALA A 237 46.52 -12.97 -45.07
N ALA A 238 45.36 -13.20 -45.69
CA ALA A 238 45.19 -14.29 -46.65
C ALA A 238 45.89 -14.00 -47.99
N ALA A 239 45.85 -12.76 -48.48
CA ALA A 239 46.50 -12.39 -49.74
C ALA A 239 48.04 -12.32 -49.69
N LEU A 240 48.65 -12.34 -48.49
CA LEU A 240 50.11 -12.37 -48.29
C LEU A 240 50.65 -13.77 -47.94
N ALA A 241 49.77 -14.76 -47.77
CA ALA A 241 50.15 -16.16 -47.59
C ALA A 241 50.15 -16.95 -48.92
N ASP A 242 49.52 -16.39 -49.96
CA ASP A 242 49.42 -16.97 -51.32
C ASP A 242 50.29 -16.24 -52.37
N ALA A 243 51.26 -15.41 -51.94
CA ALA A 243 52.23 -14.70 -52.80
C ALA A 243 53.67 -15.01 -52.36
#